data_AF-A0A263DZA3-F1
#
_entry.id   AF-A0A263DZA3-F1
#
_cell.length_a   1.000
_cell.length_b   1.000
_cell.length_c   1.000
_cell.angle_alpha   90.00
_cell.angle_beta   90.00
_cell.angle_gamma   90.00
#
_symmetry.space_group_name_H-M   'P 1'
#
loop_
_entity.id
_entity.type
_entity.pdbx_description
1 polymer ?
#
loop_
_entity_poly.entity_id
_entity_poly.type
_entity_poly.pdbx_seq_one_letter_code
_entity_poly.pdbx_strand_id
1 'polypeptide(L)'
;MADTELDSYLAALSGSGEEHPTELTGRFGSAQVFQLRLPALRIEQLRRIASDRGVSPGALAVDWVVERLDREDTPTGPLPVVEEEEEQPKRRGLRRLGRKASSWPFG
;
A
#
# COMPACT_ATOMS: atom_id res chain seq x y z
N MET A 1 -30.66 50.40 -23.54
CA MET A 1 -29.22 50.25 -23.82
C MET A 1 -28.72 49.33 -22.73
N ALA A 2 -28.46 48.05 -23.05
CA ALA A 2 -28.06 47.08 -22.03
C ALA A 2 -26.70 47.51 -21.46
N ASP A 3 -26.56 47.47 -20.15
CA ASP A 3 -25.39 47.95 -19.43
C ASP A 3 -24.24 46.95 -19.64
N THR A 4 -23.32 47.30 -20.53
CA THR A 4 -22.19 46.44 -20.92
C THR A 4 -21.31 46.09 -19.72
N GLU A 5 -21.26 46.95 -18.69
CA GLU A 5 -20.56 46.64 -17.45
C GLU A 5 -21.30 45.55 -16.66
N LEU A 6 -22.63 45.62 -16.59
CA LEU A 6 -23.44 44.59 -15.94
C LEU A 6 -23.32 43.25 -16.66
N ASP A 7 -23.35 43.25 -18.00
CA ASP A 7 -23.15 42.03 -18.80
C ASP A 7 -21.74 41.46 -18.62
N SER A 8 -20.71 42.30 -18.52
CA SER A 8 -19.34 41.86 -18.22
C SER A 8 -19.22 41.29 -16.80
N TYR A 9 -19.93 41.89 -15.83
CA TYR A 9 -19.94 41.42 -14.44
C TYR A 9 -20.67 40.07 -14.32
N LEU A 10 -21.80 39.92 -15.00
CA LEU A 10 -22.57 38.68 -15.07
C LEU A 10 -21.80 37.59 -15.82
N ALA A 11 -21.08 37.92 -16.90
CA ALA A 11 -20.22 36.99 -17.62
C ALA A 11 -19.06 36.47 -16.76
N ALA A 12 -18.45 37.34 -15.94
CA ALA A 12 -17.38 36.95 -15.02
C ALA A 12 -17.89 36.02 -13.90
N LEU A 13 -19.15 36.18 -13.47
CA LEU A 13 -19.77 35.35 -12.43
C LEU A 13 -20.42 34.06 -12.98
N SER A 14 -20.80 34.02 -14.26
CA SER A 14 -21.45 32.88 -14.89
C SER A 14 -20.48 31.85 -15.50
N GLY A 15 -19.18 32.16 -15.54
CA GLY A 15 -18.11 31.21 -15.87
C GLY A 15 -17.82 30.16 -14.79
N SER A 16 -18.85 29.66 -14.12
CA SER A 16 -18.77 28.62 -13.08
C SER A 16 -20.10 27.87 -13.07
N GLY A 17 -20.31 27.00 -14.05
CA GLY A 17 -21.61 26.38 -14.30
C GLY A 17 -21.55 24.99 -14.93
N GLU A 18 -20.42 24.28 -14.83
CA GLU A 18 -20.43 22.83 -14.93
C GLU A 18 -20.18 22.24 -13.54
N GLU A 19 -21.06 21.34 -13.17
CA GLU A 19 -21.36 20.91 -11.82
C GLU A 19 -20.25 19.99 -11.29
N HIS A 20 -19.32 20.54 -10.51
CA HIS A 20 -18.26 19.75 -9.88
C HIS A 20 -18.44 19.71 -8.36
N PRO A 21 -18.86 18.58 -7.76
CA PRO A 21 -18.88 18.42 -6.31
C PRO A 21 -17.47 18.09 -5.82
N THR A 22 -16.49 19.00 -5.95
CA THR A 22 -15.19 19.00 -5.22
C THR A 22 -14.25 20.18 -5.59
N GLU A 23 -14.77 21.37 -5.86
CA GLU A 23 -13.92 22.56 -6.12
C GLU A 23 -13.34 23.21 -4.84
N LEU A 24 -12.69 22.42 -3.98
CA LEU A 24 -11.85 22.96 -2.90
C LEU A 24 -10.36 22.59 -3.05
N THR A 25 -9.93 22.03 -4.18
CA THR A 25 -8.56 21.53 -4.37
C THR A 25 -7.92 21.98 -5.69
N GLY A 26 -8.13 23.22 -6.13
CA GLY A 26 -7.47 23.79 -7.33
C GLY A 26 -5.93 23.92 -7.27
N ARG A 27 -5.27 23.51 -6.17
CA ARG A 27 -3.80 23.57 -5.99
C ARG A 27 -3.10 22.20 -5.96
N PHE A 28 -3.84 21.11 -5.80
CA PHE A 28 -3.27 19.76 -5.73
C PHE A 28 -3.69 19.03 -7.00
N GLY A 29 -2.74 18.83 -7.91
CA GLY A 29 -2.98 18.31 -9.26
C GLY A 29 -3.98 17.15 -9.30
N SER A 30 -4.97 17.25 -10.19
CA SER A 30 -5.97 16.22 -10.54
C SER A 30 -6.35 15.23 -9.41
N ALA A 31 -6.57 15.71 -8.19
CA ALA A 31 -6.90 14.83 -7.07
C ALA A 31 -8.31 14.28 -7.30
N GLN A 32 -8.44 12.96 -7.47
CA GLN A 32 -9.73 12.29 -7.64
C GLN A 32 -10.26 11.83 -6.29
N VAL A 33 -11.53 12.11 -6.02
CA VAL A 33 -12.21 11.69 -4.79
C VAL A 33 -13.09 10.49 -5.10
N PHE A 34 -12.78 9.35 -4.48
CA PHE A 34 -13.58 8.14 -4.57
C PHE A 34 -14.41 7.95 -3.31
N GLN A 35 -15.73 7.74 -3.46
CA GLN A 35 -16.60 7.36 -2.35
C GLN A 35 -16.51 5.86 -2.08
N LEU A 36 -16.06 5.47 -0.88
CA LEU A 36 -15.93 4.07 -0.48
C LEU A 36 -17.13 3.64 0.37
N ARG A 37 -17.76 2.51 0.01
CA ARG A 37 -18.80 1.87 0.82
C ARG A 37 -18.22 0.66 1.53
N LEU A 38 -18.10 0.76 2.85
CA LEU A 38 -17.59 -0.29 3.72
C LEU A 38 -18.74 -0.90 4.54
N PRO A 39 -18.71 -2.22 4.84
CA PRO A 39 -19.65 -2.82 5.78
C PRO A 39 -19.57 -2.14 7.15
N ALA A 40 -20.71 -1.97 7.84
CA ALA A 40 -20.79 -1.24 9.11
C ALA A 40 -19.76 -1.72 10.15
N LEU A 41 -19.60 -3.04 10.30
CA LEU A 41 -18.62 -3.63 11.22
C LEU A 41 -17.17 -3.21 10.88
N ARG A 42 -16.84 -3.08 9.59
CA ARG A 42 -15.51 -2.67 9.13
C ARG A 42 -15.26 -1.19 9.38
N ILE A 43 -16.30 -0.35 9.28
CA ILE A 43 -16.21 1.07 9.62
C ILE A 43 -15.87 1.25 11.11
N GLU A 44 -16.52 0.50 11.99
CA GLU A 44 -16.22 0.56 13.44
C GLU A 44 -14.81 0.06 13.76
N GLN A 45 -14.35 -0.98 13.07
CA GLN A 45 -12.95 -1.43 13.18
C GLN A 45 -11.95 -0.35 12.75
N LEU A 46 -12.19 0.29 11.60
CA LEU A 46 -11.35 1.37 11.09
C LEU A 46 -11.31 2.54 12.08
N ARG A 47 -12.47 2.95 12.61
CA ARG A 47 -12.58 4.03 13.60
C ARG A 47 -11.78 3.74 14.84
N ARG A 48 -11.88 2.53 15.39
CA ARG A 48 -11.10 2.14 16.58
C ARG A 48 -9.60 2.22 16.32
N ILE A 49 -9.12 1.64 15.22
CA ILE A 49 -7.68 1.64 14.88
C ILE A 49 -7.18 3.07 14.63
N ALA A 50 -8.00 3.90 13.98
CA ALA A 50 -7.68 5.31 13.76
C ALA A 50 -7.58 6.08 15.09
N SER A 51 -8.54 5.88 16.00
CA SER A 51 -8.51 6.46 17.35
C SER A 51 -7.28 6.03 18.15
N ASP A 52 -6.94 4.74 18.13
CA ASP A 52 -5.76 4.21 18.83
C ASP A 52 -4.45 4.82 18.30
N ARG A 53 -4.42 5.18 17.00
CA ARG A 53 -3.29 5.83 16.33
C ARG A 53 -3.34 7.37 16.38
N GLY A 54 -4.42 7.96 16.90
CA GLY A 54 -4.62 9.41 16.93
C GLY A 54 -4.81 10.06 15.56
N VAL A 55 -5.32 9.32 14.57
CA VAL A 55 -5.54 9.82 13.19
C VAL A 55 -7.02 9.79 12.81
N SER A 56 -7.41 10.51 11.76
CA SER A 56 -8.78 10.45 11.26
C SER A 56 -9.03 9.13 10.52
N PRO A 57 -10.25 8.54 10.60
CA PRO A 57 -10.57 7.30 9.88
C PRO A 57 -10.38 7.43 8.37
N GLY A 58 -10.67 8.61 7.80
CA GLY A 58 -10.47 8.89 6.37
C GLY A 58 -9.00 8.92 5.97
N ALA A 59 -8.14 9.58 6.78
CA ALA A 59 -6.71 9.61 6.51
C ALA A 59 -6.10 8.20 6.59
N LEU A 60 -6.51 7.40 7.59
CA LEU A 60 -6.07 6.01 7.72
C LEU A 60 -6.50 5.14 6.53
N ALA A 61 -7.71 5.35 6.01
CA ALA A 61 -8.17 4.62 4.84
C ALA A 61 -7.35 4.94 3.59
N VAL A 62 -7.03 6.23 3.36
CA VAL A 62 -6.17 6.65 2.23
C VAL A 62 -4.78 6.05 2.37
N ASP A 63 -4.18 6.12 3.56
CA ASP A 63 -2.86 5.58 3.86
C ASP A 63 -2.78 4.08 3.54
N TRP A 64 -3.75 3.29 4.01
CA TRP A 64 -3.80 1.85 3.71
C TRP A 64 -4.03 1.52 2.24
N VAL A 65 -4.81 2.34 1.52
CA VAL A 65 -5.01 2.15 0.07
C VAL A 65 -3.70 2.39 -0.66
N VAL A 66 -2.98 3.46 -0.34
CA VAL A 66 -1.66 3.75 -0.94
C VAL A 66 -0.66 2.65 -0.59
N GLU A 67 -0.55 2.26 0.68
CA GLU A 67 0.33 1.16 1.11
C GLU A 67 0.03 -0.15 0.36
N ARG A 68 -1.26 -0.44 0.11
CA ARG A 68 -1.67 -1.63 -0.63
C ARG A 68 -1.29 -1.52 -2.11
N LEU A 69 -1.49 -0.37 -2.73
CA LEU A 69 -1.10 -0.14 -4.13
C LEU A 69 0.41 -0.28 -4.30
N ASP A 70 1.21 0.35 -3.43
CA ASP A 70 2.68 0.25 -3.46
C ASP A 70 3.17 -1.21 -3.38
N ARG A 71 2.49 -2.04 -2.58
CA ARG A 71 2.78 -3.48 -2.45
C ARG A 71 2.47 -4.26 -3.73
N GLU A 72 1.43 -3.89 -4.46
CA GLU A 72 1.02 -4.56 -5.70
C GLU A 72 1.81 -4.04 -6.92
N ASP A 73 2.13 -2.74 -6.94
CA ASP A 73 2.87 -2.07 -8.01
C ASP A 73 4.38 -2.29 -7.94
N THR A 74 4.89 -2.97 -6.90
CA THR A 74 6.29 -3.39 -6.86
C THR A 74 6.53 -4.37 -8.05
N PRO A 75 7.32 -3.99 -9.08
CA PRO A 75 7.40 -4.68 -10.38
C PRO A 75 8.02 -6.08 -10.29
N THR A 76 8.53 -6.45 -9.13
CA THR A 76 8.77 -7.83 -8.78
C THR A 76 7.65 -8.22 -7.82
N GLY A 77 6.61 -8.89 -8.33
CA GLY A 77 5.61 -9.56 -7.48
C GLY A 77 6.31 -10.36 -6.37
N PRO A 78 5.63 -10.68 -5.25
CA PRO A 78 6.27 -11.08 -4.00
C PRO A 78 7.45 -12.00 -4.32
N LEU A 79 8.68 -11.48 -4.11
CA LEU A 79 9.86 -12.31 -4.21
C LEU A 79 9.52 -13.56 -3.40
N PRO A 80 9.71 -14.77 -3.96
CA PRO A 80 9.54 -15.97 -3.15
C PRO A 80 10.33 -15.70 -1.88
N VAL A 81 9.65 -15.77 -0.73
CA VAL A 81 10.36 -15.89 0.53
C VAL A 81 11.24 -17.10 0.27
N VAL A 82 12.52 -16.85 0.01
CA VAL A 82 13.52 -17.87 0.16
C VAL A 82 13.37 -18.12 1.64
N GLU A 83 12.61 -19.17 1.97
CA GLU A 83 12.78 -19.87 3.22
C GLU A 83 14.28 -20.09 3.21
N GLU A 84 15.00 -19.26 3.95
CA GLU A 84 16.38 -19.53 4.32
C GLU A 84 16.23 -20.90 4.96
N GLU A 85 16.47 -21.95 4.16
CA GLU A 85 16.56 -23.32 4.64
C GLU A 85 17.59 -23.19 5.74
N GLU A 86 17.06 -23.19 6.97
CA GLU A 86 17.79 -22.98 8.18
C GLU A 86 19.07 -23.78 8.01
N GLU A 87 20.18 -23.06 7.94
CA GLU A 87 21.51 -23.64 7.81
C GLU A 87 21.68 -24.50 9.06
N GLN A 88 21.26 -25.77 8.96
CA GLN A 88 21.24 -26.67 10.07
C GLN A 88 22.69 -26.79 10.53
N PRO A 89 23.00 -26.39 11.78
CA PRO A 89 24.36 -26.40 12.25
C PRO A 89 24.78 -27.85 12.32
N LYS A 90 25.60 -28.29 11.35
CA LYS A 90 26.19 -29.63 11.31
C LYS A 90 27.03 -29.81 12.57
N ARG A 91 26.38 -30.39 13.58
CA ARG A 91 26.93 -30.66 14.90
C ARG A 91 28.25 -31.40 14.76
N ARG A 92 29.29 -30.68 15.17
CA ARG A 92 30.62 -31.18 15.49
C ARG A 92 30.52 -32.46 16.30
N GLY A 93 30.95 -33.57 15.72
CA GLY A 93 31.02 -34.87 16.37
C GLY A 93 32.24 -35.64 15.90
N LEU A 94 33.43 -35.19 16.33
CA LEU A 94 34.64 -36.01 16.28
C LEU A 94 34.37 -37.35 16.96
N ARG A 95 34.38 -38.44 16.18
CA ARG A 95 34.71 -39.75 16.72
C ARG A 95 35.97 -40.25 16.00
N ARG A 96 37.03 -40.24 16.80
CA ARG A 96 38.36 -40.74 16.52
C ARG A 96 38.34 -42.25 16.24
N LEU A 97 39.37 -42.64 15.48
CA LEU A 97 40.17 -43.86 15.57
C LEU A 97 39.62 -45.20 15.05
N GLY A 98 40.43 -45.84 14.20
CA GLY A 98 40.42 -47.29 13.97
C GLY A 98 40.78 -47.66 12.53
N ARG A 99 42.05 -47.57 12.10
CA ARG A 99 42.95 -48.73 11.96
C ARG A 99 42.34 -49.97 11.26
N LYS A 100 42.72 -50.18 10.00
CA LYS A 100 43.43 -51.36 9.42
C LYS A 100 43.06 -51.44 7.93
N ALA A 101 44.01 -51.24 7.01
CA ALA A 101 45.04 -52.17 6.58
C ALA A 101 44.48 -53.32 5.70
N SER A 102 44.83 -53.21 4.43
CA SER A 102 45.24 -54.27 3.49
C SER A 102 44.24 -55.35 3.06
N SER A 103 44.30 -55.59 1.74
CA SER A 103 44.11 -56.88 1.05
C SER A 103 42.69 -57.20 0.57
N TRP A 104 42.41 -56.80 -0.68
CA TRP A 104 41.56 -57.58 -1.59
C TRP A 104 42.46 -58.25 -2.64
N PRO A 105 42.43 -59.57 -2.79
CA PRO A 105 42.73 -60.20 -4.06
C PRO A 105 41.42 -60.54 -4.79
N PHE A 106 41.42 -60.25 -6.09
CA PHE A 106 40.47 -60.78 -7.06
C PHE A 106 40.47 -62.32 -7.02
N GLY A 107 39.28 -62.92 -7.13
CA GLY A 107 39.05 -64.34 -7.39
C GLY A 107 37.68 -64.47 -8.03
#